data_AF-A0AAI9KQB1-F1
#
_entry.id   AF-A0AAI9KQB1-F1
#
_cell.length_a   1.000
_cell.length_b   1.000
_cell.length_c   1.000
_cell.angle_alpha   90.00
_cell.angle_beta   90.00
_cell.angle_gamma   90.00
#
_symmetry.space_group_name_H-M   'P 1'
#
loop_
_entity.id
_entity.type
_entity.pdbx_description
1 polymer ?
#
loop_
_entity_poly.entity_id
_entity_poly.type
_entity_poly.pdbx_seq_one_letter_code
_entity_poly.pdbx_strand_id
1 'polypeptide(L)'
;MLALITTAHHTCYPNPIAFRAGERVRIGHEDDEFPGWVRTFTADGNEGWAPLSLLTPIGTEEAQARQDYTARELDVAAGERVRVDRELAGWLWVHNEAGQSGWIPASCIASPS
;
A
#
# COMPACT_ATOMS: atom_id res chain seq x y z
N MET A 1 -13.91 2.08 -9.21
CA MET A 1 -15.20 1.75 -8.56
C MET A 1 -15.48 2.78 -7.48
N LEU A 2 -16.73 3.22 -7.25
CA LEU A 2 -17.06 4.05 -6.07
C LEU A 2 -17.44 3.14 -4.90
N ALA A 3 -16.99 3.48 -3.69
CA ALA A 3 -17.25 2.72 -2.48
C ALA A 3 -17.58 3.66 -1.29
N LEU A 4 -18.35 3.14 -0.34
CA LEU A 4 -18.64 3.80 0.93
C LEU A 4 -17.74 3.19 2.02
N ILE A 5 -17.06 4.03 2.79
CA ILE A 5 -16.28 3.60 3.94
C ILE A 5 -17.24 3.20 5.06
N THR A 6 -17.12 1.97 5.56
CA THR A 6 -17.88 1.43 6.69
C THR A 6 -17.08 1.43 7.99
N THR A 7 -15.75 1.35 7.89
CA THR A 7 -14.82 1.33 9.04
C THR A 7 -13.74 2.38 8.81
N ALA A 8 -13.53 3.27 9.78
CA ALA A 8 -12.51 4.30 9.69
C ALA A 8 -11.09 3.70 9.65
N HIS A 9 -10.18 4.37 8.94
CA HIS A 9 -8.75 4.05 8.91
C HIS A 9 -7.96 5.28 9.33
N HIS A 10 -6.93 5.06 10.14
CA HIS A 10 -6.03 6.10 10.60
C HIS A 10 -4.59 5.67 10.33
N THR A 11 -3.84 6.54 9.65
CA THR A 11 -2.47 6.32 9.22
C THR A 11 -1.54 6.32 10.43
N CYS A 12 -0.81 5.22 10.62
CA CYS A 12 0.18 5.09 11.69
C CYS A 12 1.62 5.41 11.22
N TYR A 13 1.81 5.63 9.92
CA TYR A 13 3.13 5.75 9.29
C TYR A 13 3.32 7.12 8.63
N PRO A 14 3.92 8.10 9.33
CA PRO A 14 4.06 9.46 8.79
C PRO A 14 5.10 9.59 7.66
N ASN A 15 5.97 8.58 7.51
CA ASN A 15 7.03 8.58 6.51
C ASN A 15 6.95 7.30 5.65
N PRO A 16 6.02 7.24 4.69
CA PRO A 16 5.83 6.07 3.86
C PRO A 16 7.02 5.90 2.90
N ILE A 17 7.47 4.66 2.72
CA ILE A 17 8.43 4.35 1.66
C ILE A 17 7.86 4.71 0.29
N ALA A 18 8.75 5.07 -0.62
CA ALA A 18 8.45 5.25 -2.03
C ALA A 18 9.64 4.84 -2.88
N PHE A 19 9.38 4.26 -4.04
CA PHE A 19 10.41 3.87 -5.01
C PHE A 19 9.85 3.90 -6.42
N ARG A 20 10.74 4.00 -7.41
CA ARG A 20 10.39 4.03 -8.85
C ARG A 20 10.61 2.69 -9.53
N ALA A 21 9.94 2.49 -10.65
CA ALA A 21 10.19 1.37 -11.54
C ALA A 21 11.70 1.27 -11.88
N GLY A 22 12.25 0.06 -11.77
CA GLY A 22 13.67 -0.23 -12.01
C GLY A 22 14.60 0.03 -10.82
N GLU A 23 14.12 0.73 -9.77
CA GLU A 23 14.90 0.98 -8.55
C GLU A 23 15.17 -0.32 -7.77
N ARG A 24 16.32 -0.39 -7.11
CA ARG A 24 16.68 -1.51 -6.23
C ARG A 24 16.26 -1.19 -4.81
N VAL A 25 15.64 -2.16 -4.16
CA VAL A 25 15.25 -2.11 -2.75
C VAL A 25 15.78 -3.34 -2.02
N ARG A 26 15.97 -3.21 -0.72
CA ARG A 26 16.21 -4.34 0.17
C ARG A 26 14.88 -4.89 0.68
N ILE A 27 14.75 -6.20 0.73
CA ILE A 27 13.55 -6.89 1.23
C ILE A 27 13.90 -7.76 2.44
N GLY A 28 13.00 -7.80 3.42
CA GLY A 28 13.10 -8.59 4.65
C GLY A 28 12.08 -9.72 4.67
N HIS A 29 11.38 -9.86 5.80
CA HIS A 29 10.35 -10.87 5.99
C HIS A 29 9.02 -10.45 5.33
N GLU A 30 8.23 -11.46 4.95
CA GLU A 30 6.84 -11.29 4.56
C GLU A 30 5.99 -10.99 5.82
N ASP A 31 4.94 -10.20 5.66
CA ASP A 31 4.00 -9.86 6.73
C ASP A 31 3.13 -11.08 7.08
N ASP A 32 3.08 -11.45 8.36
CA ASP A 32 2.30 -12.60 8.83
C ASP A 32 0.79 -12.32 8.88
N GLU A 33 0.39 -11.05 9.05
CA GLU A 33 -1.01 -10.62 9.13
C GLU A 33 -1.57 -10.32 7.72
N PHE A 34 -0.74 -9.78 6.83
CA PHE A 34 -1.09 -9.43 5.46
C PHE A 34 -0.22 -10.18 4.43
N PRO A 35 -0.53 -11.45 4.11
CA PRO A 35 0.22 -12.23 3.13
C PRO A 35 0.36 -11.50 1.78
N GLY A 36 1.54 -11.61 1.18
CA GLY A 36 1.90 -10.90 -0.05
C GLY A 36 2.48 -9.50 0.16
N TRP A 37 2.62 -9.03 1.40
CA TRP A 37 3.37 -7.82 1.76
C TRP A 37 4.74 -8.18 2.33
N VAL A 38 5.78 -7.42 1.97
CA VAL A 38 7.16 -7.67 2.44
C VAL A 38 7.77 -6.40 3.02
N ARG A 39 8.50 -6.56 4.14
CA ARG A 39 9.23 -5.45 4.76
C ARG A 39 10.28 -4.98 3.76
N THR A 40 10.23 -3.71 3.41
CA THR A 40 11.05 -3.13 2.34
C THR A 40 11.81 -1.93 2.87
N PHE A 41 13.09 -1.86 2.51
CA PHE A 41 14.01 -0.80 2.87
C PHE A 41 14.47 -0.06 1.61
N THR A 42 14.25 1.25 1.57
CA THR A 42 14.62 2.12 0.46
C THR A 42 16.01 2.75 0.66
N ALA A 43 16.62 3.20 -0.44
CA ALA A 43 18.00 3.72 -0.41
C ALA A 43 18.18 4.99 0.44
N ASP A 44 17.10 5.73 0.70
CA ASP A 44 17.05 6.89 1.59
C ASP A 44 17.01 6.53 3.09
N GLY A 45 17.04 5.24 3.43
CA GLY A 45 17.04 4.74 4.80
C GLY A 45 15.64 4.58 5.41
N ASN A 46 14.58 4.78 4.63
CA ASN A 46 13.22 4.53 5.10
C ASN A 46 12.87 3.04 5.04
N GLU A 47 11.88 2.65 5.86
CA GLU A 47 11.34 1.30 5.89
C GLU A 47 9.82 1.30 5.95
N GLY A 48 9.21 0.29 5.34
CA GLY A 48 7.77 0.15 5.25
C GLY A 48 7.38 -1.14 4.55
N TRP A 49 6.10 -1.26 4.23
CA TRP A 49 5.56 -2.44 3.57
C TRP A 49 5.38 -2.18 2.07
N ALA A 50 5.74 -3.15 1.24
CA ALA A 50 5.44 -3.14 -0.18
C ALA A 50 4.86 -4.49 -0.62
N PRO A 51 3.97 -4.52 -1.63
CA PRO A 51 3.46 -5.78 -2.15
C PRO A 51 4.57 -6.53 -2.88
N LEU A 52 4.75 -7.80 -2.53
CA LEU A 52 5.75 -8.68 -3.14
C LEU A 52 5.55 -8.82 -4.66
N SER A 53 4.31 -8.74 -5.13
CA SER A 53 3.96 -8.78 -6.55
C SER A 53 4.57 -7.63 -7.38
N LEU A 54 4.97 -6.52 -6.74
CA LEU A 54 5.61 -5.38 -7.39
C LEU A 54 7.14 -5.51 -7.45
N LEU A 55 7.70 -6.57 -6.89
CA LEU A 55 9.13 -6.74 -6.70
C LEU A 55 9.62 -7.99 -7.44
N THR A 56 10.77 -7.87 -8.13
CA THR A 56 11.47 -9.01 -8.73
C THR A 56 12.74 -9.27 -7.93
N PRO A 57 12.88 -10.44 -7.28
CA PRO A 57 14.13 -10.80 -6.60
C PRO A 57 15.31 -10.78 -7.58
N ILE A 58 16.41 -10.13 -7.19
CA ILE A 58 17.65 -10.02 -7.98
C ILE A 58 18.89 -10.50 -7.23
N GLY A 59 18.74 -10.89 -5.96
CA GLY A 59 19.83 -11.36 -5.09
C GLY A 59 19.29 -11.79 -3.73
N THR A 60 20.20 -12.01 -2.79
CA THR A 60 19.85 -12.29 -1.40
C THR A 60 19.34 -11.00 -0.74
N GLU A 61 18.09 -10.99 -0.27
CA GLU A 61 17.44 -9.81 0.33
C GLU A 61 17.35 -8.57 -0.58
N GLU A 62 17.49 -8.73 -1.90
CA GLU A 62 17.41 -7.63 -2.85
C GLU A 62 16.35 -7.89 -3.92
N ALA A 63 15.61 -6.83 -4.26
CA ALA A 63 14.64 -6.86 -5.34
C ALA A 63 14.69 -5.59 -6.19
N GLN A 64 14.27 -5.73 -7.44
CA GLN A 64 14.02 -4.61 -8.34
C GLN A 64 12.53 -4.31 -8.43
N ALA A 65 12.17 -3.04 -8.28
CA ALA A 65 10.80 -2.57 -8.43
C ALA A 65 10.32 -2.67 -9.88
N ARG A 66 9.12 -3.22 -10.08
CA ARG A 66 8.50 -3.36 -11.41
C ARG A 66 7.77 -2.12 -11.86
N GLN A 67 7.33 -1.30 -10.91
CA GLN A 67 6.57 -0.07 -11.14
C GLN A 67 6.78 0.91 -9.98
N ASP A 68 6.34 2.15 -10.18
CA ASP A 68 6.32 3.16 -9.14
C ASP A 68 5.37 2.76 -8.00
N TYR A 69 5.78 2.99 -6.76
CA TYR A 69 5.02 2.62 -5.58
C TYR A 69 5.27 3.59 -4.42
N THR A 70 4.26 3.75 -3.58
CA THR A 70 4.38 4.36 -2.25
C THR A 70 3.49 3.60 -1.27
N ALA A 71 3.98 3.45 -0.03
CA ALA A 71 3.23 2.91 1.10
C ALA A 71 2.33 3.96 1.77
N ARG A 72 2.07 5.09 1.11
CA ARG A 72 1.21 6.14 1.65
C ARG A 72 -0.19 5.59 1.92
N GLU A 73 -0.63 5.68 3.16
CA GLU A 73 -2.00 5.41 3.57
C GLU A 73 -2.88 6.67 3.51
N LEU A 74 -4.19 6.48 3.59
CA LEU A 74 -5.15 7.57 3.62
C LEU A 74 -6.06 7.46 4.84
N ASP A 75 -6.12 8.52 5.64
CA ASP A 75 -7.12 8.65 6.70
C ASP A 75 -8.51 8.77 6.08
N VAL A 76 -9.43 7.92 6.51
CA VAL A 76 -10.82 7.94 6.06
C VAL A 76 -11.78 7.75 7.22
N ALA A 77 -12.93 8.42 7.14
CA ALA A 77 -14.00 8.29 8.13
C ALA A 77 -15.14 7.39 7.62
N ALA A 78 -15.83 6.70 8.55
CA ALA A 78 -17.04 5.98 8.19
C ALA A 78 -18.09 6.93 7.61
N GLY A 79 -18.74 6.53 6.52
CA GLY A 79 -19.68 7.34 5.75
C GLY A 79 -19.04 8.16 4.62
N GLU A 80 -17.70 8.22 4.55
CA GLU A 80 -17.00 8.86 3.44
C GLU A 80 -17.13 8.05 2.14
N ARG A 81 -17.17 8.75 1.00
CA ARG A 81 -17.16 8.15 -0.33
C ARG A 81 -15.78 8.27 -0.96
N VAL A 82 -15.29 7.15 -1.48
CA VAL A 82 -13.99 7.09 -2.15
C VAL A 82 -14.10 6.40 -3.51
N ARG A 83 -13.19 6.74 -4.42
CA ARG A 83 -12.99 6.00 -5.67
C ARG A 83 -11.83 5.03 -5.50
N VAL A 84 -12.12 3.74 -5.58
CA VAL A 84 -11.13 2.66 -5.65
C VAL A 84 -10.54 2.60 -7.05
N ASP A 85 -9.21 2.63 -7.11
CA ASP A 85 -8.42 2.59 -8.35
C ASP A 85 -7.82 1.19 -8.61
N ARG A 86 -7.23 0.59 -7.58
CA ARG A 86 -6.64 -0.76 -7.64
C ARG A 86 -6.62 -1.42 -6.26
N GLU A 87 -6.46 -2.74 -6.27
CA GLU A 87 -6.26 -3.56 -5.09
C GLU A 87 -4.91 -4.28 -5.18
N LEU A 88 -4.18 -4.36 -4.07
CA LEU A 88 -2.98 -5.16 -3.91
C LEU A 88 -3.01 -5.86 -2.56
N ALA A 89 -3.02 -7.20 -2.58
CA ALA A 89 -2.91 -8.05 -1.40
C ALA A 89 -3.80 -7.58 -0.22
N GLY A 90 -5.10 -7.41 -0.48
CA GLY A 90 -6.09 -7.03 0.55
C GLY A 90 -6.14 -5.55 0.92
N TRP A 91 -5.39 -4.68 0.23
CA TRP A 91 -5.45 -3.23 0.39
C TRP A 91 -5.88 -2.53 -0.88
N LEU A 92 -6.61 -1.42 -0.72
CA LEU A 92 -7.19 -0.64 -1.80
C LEU A 92 -6.50 0.70 -1.91
N TRP A 93 -6.03 1.04 -3.12
CA TRP A 93 -5.61 2.41 -3.42
C TRP A 93 -6.84 3.21 -3.78
N VAL A 94 -7.12 4.24 -2.97
CA VAL A 94 -8.35 5.02 -3.08
C VAL A 94 -8.07 6.51 -3.26
N HIS A 95 -9.05 7.22 -3.81
CA HIS A 95 -9.07 8.67 -3.92
C HIS A 95 -10.31 9.21 -3.20
N ASN A 96 -10.13 10.17 -2.29
CA ASN A 96 -11.25 10.85 -1.64
C ASN A 96 -11.70 12.13 -2.38
N GLU A 97 -12.81 12.71 -1.94
CA GLU A 97 -13.37 13.94 -2.53
C GLU A 97 -12.47 15.17 -2.28
N ALA A 98 -11.59 15.13 -1.27
CA ALA A 98 -10.58 16.16 -1.03
C ALA A 98 -9.38 16.08 -1.98
N GLY A 99 -9.38 15.14 -2.94
CA GLY A 99 -8.30 14.96 -3.91
C GLY A 99 -7.04 14.27 -3.36
N GLN A 100 -7.13 13.71 -2.15
CA GLN A 100 -6.05 12.92 -1.55
C GLN A 100 -6.14 11.46 -2.01
N SER A 101 -5.04 10.73 -1.88
CA SER A 101 -4.98 9.31 -2.25
C SER A 101 -4.01 8.56 -1.36
N GLY A 102 -4.33 7.30 -1.12
CA GLY A 102 -3.54 6.41 -0.28
C GLY A 102 -4.18 5.03 -0.18
N TRP A 103 -3.44 4.11 0.46
CA TRP A 103 -3.91 2.77 0.78
C TRP A 103 -4.85 2.78 2.00
N ILE A 104 -5.90 1.97 1.92
CA ILE A 104 -6.73 1.56 3.06
C ILE A 104 -6.93 0.04 3.02
N PRO A 105 -7.15 -0.63 4.16
CA PRO A 105 -7.54 -2.04 4.17
C PRO A 105 -8.83 -2.26 3.37
N ALA A 106 -8.95 -3.36 2.63
CA ALA A 106 -10.19 -3.67 1.91
C ALA A 106 -11.40 -3.84 2.85
N SER A 107 -11.16 -4.21 4.10
CA SER A 107 -12.17 -4.30 5.16
C SER A 107 -12.78 -2.94 5.57
N CYS A 108 -12.21 -1.82 5.12
CA CYS A 108 -12.78 -0.49 5.33
C CYS A 108 -14.03 -0.23 4.47
N ILE A 109 -14.26 -0.99 3.42
CA ILE A 109 -15.47 -0.90 2.58
C ILE A 109 -16.33 -2.16 2.74
N ALA A 110 -17.63 -2.02 2.50
CA ALA A 110 -18.48 -3.20 2.36
C ALA A 110 -18.08 -3.99 1.09
N SER A 111 -17.97 -5.31 1.22
CA SER A 111 -17.86 -6.19 0.06
C SER A 111 -19.05 -5.93 -0.89
N PRO A 112 -18.82 -5.82 -2.21
CA PRO A 112 -19.93 -5.71 -3.15
C PRO A 112 -20.80 -6.97 -3.02
N SER A 113 -22.08 -6.77 -2.72
CA SER A 113 -23.11 -7.82 -2.73
C SER A 113 -23.37 -8.34 -4.14
#